data_AF-A0A134BCA4-F1
#
_entry.id   AF-A0A134BCA4-F1
#
_cell.length_a   1.000
_cell.length_b   1.000
_cell.length_c   1.000
_cell.angle_alpha   90.00
_cell.angle_beta   90.00
_cell.angle_gamma   90.00
#
_symmetry.space_group_name_H-M   'P 1'
#
loop_
_entity.id
_entity.type
_entity.pdbx_description
1 polymer ?
#
loop_
_entity_poly.entity_id
_entity_poly.type
_entity_poly.pdbx_seq_one_letter_code
_entity_poly.pdbx_strand_id
1 'polypeptide(L)'
;MEVVNIRPMRLAELLFDGESDKYYRAKVGLTTIDSNGQERKASMAMLVQANSLRGATEELTAHLDGTLSSYDLVSIGELDILDVFQYIAPPAE
;
A
#
# COMPACT_ATOMS: atom_id res chain seq x y z
N MET A 1 8.83 15.95 -22.73
CA MET A 1 7.96 15.00 -22.01
C MET A 1 6.54 15.48 -22.18
N GLU A 2 5.72 14.74 -22.92
CA GLU A 2 4.28 14.97 -23.01
C GLU A 2 3.59 14.04 -22.01
N VAL A 3 2.68 14.59 -21.20
CA VAL A 3 1.89 13.78 -20.25
C VAL A 3 0.73 13.18 -21.01
N VAL A 4 0.78 11.87 -21.26
CA VAL A 4 -0.26 11.16 -22.01
C VAL A 4 -1.44 10.71 -21.14
N ASN A 5 -1.26 10.56 -19.82
CA ASN A 5 -2.30 10.11 -18.90
C ASN A 5 -1.97 10.46 -17.45
N ILE A 6 -3.00 10.66 -16.63
CA ILE A 6 -2.92 10.77 -15.17
C ILE A 6 -3.94 9.80 -14.57
N ARG A 7 -3.46 8.84 -13.79
CA ARG A 7 -4.30 7.80 -13.16
C ARG A 7 -4.26 7.94 -11.65
N PRO A 8 -5.30 8.51 -11.01
CA PRO A 8 -5.34 8.58 -9.56
C PRO A 8 -5.46 7.17 -8.96
N MET A 9 -4.71 6.91 -7.91
CA MET A 9 -4.79 5.66 -7.15
C MET A 9 -5.14 5.96 -5.70
N ARG A 10 -6.18 5.29 -5.19
CA ARG A 10 -6.51 5.33 -3.77
C ARG A 10 -5.65 4.30 -3.04
N LEU A 11 -4.72 4.79 -2.24
CA LEU A 11 -3.83 4.01 -1.39
C LEU A 11 -4.16 4.34 0.07
N ALA A 12 -4.31 3.32 0.89
CA ALA A 12 -4.49 3.48 2.32
C ALA A 12 -3.18 3.86 3.01
N GLU A 13 -2.05 3.34 2.50
CA GLU A 13 -0.74 3.54 3.10
C GLU A 13 0.39 3.39 2.07
N LEU A 14 1.53 4.02 2.38
CA LEU A 14 2.79 3.96 1.64
C LEU A 14 3.87 3.44 2.58
N LEU A 15 4.48 2.30 2.25
CA LEU A 15 5.59 1.69 2.97
C LEU A 15 6.86 1.90 2.13
N PHE A 16 7.59 2.97 2.41
CA PHE A 16 8.79 3.36 1.68
C PHE A 16 10.03 3.11 2.54
N ASP A 17 10.96 2.32 2.03
CA ASP A 17 12.26 2.09 2.66
C ASP A 17 13.29 3.18 2.29
N GLY A 18 13.03 3.95 1.21
CA GLY A 18 13.91 5.00 0.72
C GLY A 18 15.18 4.50 0.03
N GLU A 19 15.37 3.18 -0.08
CA GLU A 19 16.60 2.56 -0.59
C GLU A 19 16.35 1.68 -1.83
N SER A 20 15.19 1.01 -1.91
CA SER A 20 14.87 0.12 -3.02
C SER A 20 14.37 0.86 -4.27
N ASP A 21 14.49 0.25 -5.44
CA ASP A 21 14.16 0.86 -6.73
C ASP A 21 12.79 0.43 -7.31
N LYS A 22 12.13 -0.57 -6.72
CA LYS A 22 10.85 -1.09 -7.21
C LYS A 22 9.71 -0.83 -6.23
N TYR A 23 8.52 -0.74 -6.81
CA TYR A 23 7.29 -0.48 -6.10
C TYR A 23 6.27 -1.57 -6.38
N TYR A 24 5.64 -2.08 -5.33
CA TYR A 24 4.65 -3.14 -5.39
C TYR A 24 3.33 -2.64 -4.85
N ARG A 25 2.26 -2.84 -5.61
CA ARG A 25 0.91 -2.60 -5.14
C ARG A 25 0.35 -3.86 -4.51
N ALA A 26 0.07 -3.77 -3.22
CA ALA A 26 -0.64 -4.81 -2.50
C ALA A 26 -2.12 -4.47 -2.36
N LYS A 27 -2.97 -5.50 -2.43
CA LYS A 27 -4.37 -5.46 -2.04
C LYS A 27 -4.53 -6.35 -0.82
N VAL A 28 -5.02 -5.77 0.27
CA VAL A 28 -5.25 -6.45 1.53
C VAL A 28 -6.75 -6.45 1.80
N GLY A 29 -7.28 -7.61 2.18
CA GLY A 29 -8.62 -7.75 2.72
C GLY A 29 -8.55 -7.66 4.23
N LEU A 30 -9.36 -6.81 4.86
CA LEU A 30 -9.51 -6.75 6.30
C LEU A 30 -10.86 -7.30 6.69
N THR A 31 -10.86 -8.15 7.72
CA THR A 31 -12.07 -8.67 8.33
C THR A 31 -12.17 -8.13 9.74
N THR A 32 -13.25 -7.39 10.01
CA THR A 32 -13.51 -6.74 11.30
C THR A 32 -14.89 -7.13 11.81
N ILE A 33 -15.06 -7.24 13.12
CA ILE A 33 -16.37 -7.40 13.75
C ILE A 33 -16.85 -6.03 14.19
N ASP A 34 -18.05 -5.64 13.77
CA ASP A 34 -18.66 -4.38 14.20
C ASP A 34 -19.28 -4.48 15.60
N SER A 35 -19.74 -3.35 16.15
CA SER A 35 -20.33 -3.27 17.49
C SER A 35 -21.59 -4.14 17.67
N ASN A 36 -22.21 -4.58 16.57
CA ASN A 36 -23.40 -5.44 16.58
C ASN A 36 -23.04 -6.93 16.42
N GLY A 37 -21.75 -7.28 16.44
CA GLY A 37 -21.29 -8.65 16.24
C GLY A 37 -21.33 -9.13 14.79
N GLN A 38 -21.53 -8.22 13.81
CA GLN A 38 -21.55 -8.59 12.39
C GLN A 38 -20.16 -8.47 11.78
N GLU A 39 -19.79 -9.45 10.96
CA GLU A 39 -18.56 -9.44 10.19
C GLU A 39 -18.65 -8.43 9.04
N ARG A 40 -17.64 -7.57 8.94
CA ARG A 40 -17.45 -6.64 7.82
C ARG A 40 -16.13 -6.91 7.15
N LYS A 41 -16.18 -6.97 5.82
CA LYS A 41 -15.00 -7.07 4.96
C LYS A 41 -14.74 -5.73 4.29
N ALA A 42 -13.54 -5.22 4.45
CA ALA A 42 -13.03 -4.06 3.73
C ALA A 42 -11.83 -4.49 2.89
N SER A 43 -11.53 -3.72 1.85
CA SER A 43 -10.28 -3.89 1.11
C SER A 43 -9.54 -2.59 1.03
N MET A 44 -8.24 -2.65 1.27
CA MET A 44 -7.32 -1.54 1.14
C MET A 44 -6.23 -1.88 0.13
N ALA A 45 -5.72 -0.84 -0.52
CA ALA A 45 -4.55 -0.95 -1.38
C ALA A 45 -3.38 -0.23 -0.72
N MET A 46 -2.21 -0.83 -0.73
CA MET A 46 -0.99 -0.29 -0.14
C MET A 46 0.11 -0.31 -1.19
N LEU A 47 1.05 0.63 -1.10
CA LEU A 47 2.24 0.67 -1.94
C LEU A 47 3.45 0.34 -1.08
N VAL A 48 4.28 -0.60 -1.53
CA VAL A 48 5.47 -1.09 -0.80
C VAL A 48 6.68 -0.93 -1.69
N GLN A 49 7.75 -0.32 -1.18
CA GLN A 49 9.02 -0.14 -1.87
C GLN A 49 9.99 -1.24 -1.42
N ALA A 50 10.45 -2.08 -2.34
CA ALA A 50 11.34 -3.19 -2.01
C ALA A 50 12.11 -3.68 -3.24
N ASN A 51 13.24 -4.38 -3.05
CA ASN A 51 14.06 -4.88 -4.18
C ASN A 51 13.47 -6.11 -4.90
N SER A 52 12.46 -6.77 -4.31
CA SER A 52 11.85 -7.97 -4.89
C SER A 52 10.42 -8.18 -4.38
N LEU A 53 9.63 -8.96 -5.12
CA LEU A 53 8.27 -9.36 -4.72
C LEU A 53 8.26 -10.04 -3.35
N ARG A 54 9.28 -10.88 -3.08
CA ARG A 54 9.45 -11.55 -1.80
C ARG A 54 9.70 -10.53 -0.68
N GLY A 55 10.63 -9.60 -0.88
CA GLY A 55 10.93 -8.54 0.09
C GLY A 55 9.70 -7.67 0.38
N ALA A 56 8.98 -7.27 -0.67
CA ALA A 56 7.74 -6.51 -0.52
C ALA A 56 6.67 -7.27 0.28
N THR A 57 6.58 -8.60 0.08
CA THR A 57 5.66 -9.45 0.83
C THR A 57 6.07 -9.58 2.30
N GLU A 58 7.37 -9.73 2.57
CA GLU A 58 7.92 -9.83 3.93
C GLU A 58 7.71 -8.52 4.70
N GLU A 59 8.02 -7.36 4.10
CA GLU A 59 7.82 -6.05 4.70
C GLU A 59 6.33 -5.77 4.98
N LEU A 60 5.46 -6.04 4.00
CA LEU A 60 4.02 -5.87 4.17
C LEU A 60 3.45 -6.75 5.28
N THR A 61 3.85 -8.03 5.32
CA THR A 61 3.43 -8.97 6.36
C THR A 61 3.86 -8.46 7.73
N ALA A 62 5.12 -8.04 7.88
CA ALA A 62 5.64 -7.51 9.13
C ALA A 62 4.89 -6.26 9.60
N HIS A 63 4.54 -5.36 8.67
CA HIS A 63 3.74 -4.17 8.97
C HIS A 63 2.32 -4.52 9.43
N LEU A 64 1.67 -5.48 8.76
CA LEU A 64 0.29 -5.87 9.06
C LEU A 64 0.17 -6.73 10.32
N ASP A 65 1.15 -7.56 10.63
CA ASP A 65 1.18 -8.39 11.84
C ASP A 65 1.20 -7.55 13.13
N GLY A 66 1.62 -6.28 13.04
CA GLY A 66 1.52 -5.30 14.12
C GLY A 66 0.10 -4.76 14.37
N THR A 67 -0.87 -5.09 13.51
CA THR A 67 -2.25 -4.59 13.60
C THR A 67 -3.19 -5.57 14.29
N LEU A 68 -4.21 -5.06 14.99
CA LEU A 68 -5.18 -5.87 15.74
C LEU A 68 -6.26 -6.54 14.87
N SER A 69 -6.23 -6.35 13.55
CA SER A 69 -7.26 -6.85 12.62
C SER A 69 -6.79 -8.09 11.88
N SER A 70 -7.67 -9.08 11.73
CA SER A 70 -7.42 -10.20 10.83
C SER A 70 -7.39 -9.71 9.39
N TYR A 71 -6.37 -10.14 8.64
CA TYR A 71 -6.17 -9.71 7.26
C TYR A 71 -5.86 -10.89 6.33
N ASP A 72 -6.16 -10.69 5.05
CA ASP A 72 -5.80 -11.58 3.95
C ASP A 72 -5.01 -10.80 2.89
N LEU A 73 -3.86 -11.33 2.48
CA LEU A 73 -3.12 -10.80 1.34
C LEU A 73 -3.78 -11.27 0.03
N VAL A 74 -4.55 -10.39 -0.61
CA VAL A 74 -5.34 -10.73 -1.81
C VAL A 74 -4.48 -10.76 -3.06
N SER A 75 -3.58 -9.80 -3.21
CA SER A 75 -2.65 -9.74 -4.34
C SER A 75 -1.50 -8.80 -4.03
N ILE A 76 -0.32 -9.07 -4.59
CA ILE A 76 0.81 -8.16 -4.62
C ILE A 76 1.47 -8.24 -5.99
N GLY A 77 1.76 -7.09 -6.61
CA GLY A 77 2.35 -7.03 -7.94
C GLY A 77 3.18 -5.78 -8.14
N GLU A 78 4.27 -5.92 -8.90
CA GLU A 78 5.17 -4.83 -9.27
C GLU A 78 4.43 -3.81 -10.15
N LEU A 79 4.74 -2.53 -9.96
CA LEU A 79 4.27 -1.43 -10.79
C LEU A 79 5.43 -0.86 -11.60
N ASP A 80 5.12 -0.43 -12.82
CA ASP A 80 6.05 0.32 -13.67
C ASP A 80 6.14 1.78 -13.20
N ILE A 81 6.76 1.99 -12.02
CA ILE A 81 7.06 3.31 -11.46
C ILE A 81 8.55 3.57 -11.62
N LEU A 82 8.91 4.68 -12.26
CA LEU A 82 10.30 5.12 -12.42
C LEU A 82 10.74 6.00 -11.24
N ASP A 83 9.95 7.03 -10.94
CA ASP A 83 10.26 8.02 -9.91
C ASP A 83 9.01 8.36 -9.09
N VAL A 84 9.19 8.62 -7.80
CA VAL A 84 8.14 9.09 -6.89
C VAL A 84 8.49 10.50 -6.42
N PHE A 85 7.60 11.44 -6.72
CA PHE A 85 7.71 12.82 -6.26
C PHE A 85 6.68 13.06 -5.15
N GLN A 86 7.15 13.19 -3.91
CA GLN A 86 6.27 13.47 -2.77
C GLN A 86 5.78 14.91 -2.83
N TYR A 87 4.47 15.09 -2.69
CA TYR A 87 3.89 16.42 -2.53
C TYR A 87 4.09 16.91 -1.10
N ILE A 88 4.86 17.98 -0.94
CA ILE A 88 5.02 18.70 0.32
C ILE A 88 4.11 19.92 0.25
N ALA A 89 3.05 19.92 1.06
CA ALA A 89 2.16 21.06 1.14
C ALA A 89 2.93 22.29 1.66
N PRO A 90 2.72 23.49 1.09
CA PRO A 90 3.28 24.71 1.65
C PRO A 90 2.76 24.92 3.09
N PRO A 91 3.57 25.53 3.98
CA PRO A 91 3.11 25.87 5.32
C PRO A 91 1.85 26.74 5.22
N ALA A 92 0.85 26.44 6.05
CA ALA A 92 -0.37 27.23 6.10
C ALA A 92 -0.03 28.67 6.51
N GLU A 93 -0.49 29.64 5.72
CA GLU A 93 -0.43 31.07 6.06
C GLU A 93 -1.30 31.42 7.28
#